data_AF-A0A059WI88-F1
#
_entry.id   AF-A0A059WI88-F1
#
_cell.length_a   1.000
_cell.length_b   1.000
_cell.length_c   1.000
_cell.angle_alpha   90.00
_cell.angle_beta   90.00
_cell.angle_gamma   90.00
#
_symmetry.space_group_name_H-M   'P 1'
#
loop_
_entity.id
_entity.type
_entity.pdbx_description
1 polymer ?
#
loop_
_entity_poly.entity_id
_entity_poly.type
_entity_poly.pdbx_seq_one_letter_code
_entity_poly.pdbx_strand_id
1 'polypeptide(L)'
;MGSGYNLDTARQKEQLEQMKDLAARGVCAFCWENFDAEHREPIELKTDHWIVSKNDYPYDNTKLHLLLVPQEHVATFSELSEAARHDFTDTVVGVEKQWDLKHYAVGMRSGDMRHTGGTA
;
A
#
# COMPACT_ATOMS: atom_id res chain seq x y z
N MET A 1 -9.16 10.28 18.79
CA MET A 1 -8.40 10.17 17.54
C MET A 1 -8.22 8.68 17.27
N GLY A 2 -8.80 8.19 16.17
CA GLY A 2 -8.79 6.74 15.86
C GLY A 2 -7.38 6.26 15.54
N SER A 3 -7.12 4.99 15.77
CA SER A 3 -5.82 4.28 15.72
C SER A 3 -5.01 4.37 14.42
N GLY A 4 -5.44 5.13 13.40
CA GLY A 4 -4.82 5.13 12.06
C GLY A 4 -4.92 3.80 11.31
N TYR A 5 -5.44 2.75 11.95
CA TYR A 5 -5.60 1.40 11.41
C TYR A 5 -6.98 0.82 11.77
N ASN A 6 -7.56 0.08 10.83
CA ASN A 6 -8.80 -0.68 11.01
C ASN A 6 -8.51 -2.14 11.35
N LEU A 7 -8.41 -2.45 12.64
CA LEU A 7 -8.04 -3.77 13.16
C LEU A 7 -8.99 -4.90 12.68
N ASP A 8 -10.24 -4.58 12.36
CA ASP A 8 -11.24 -5.57 11.90
C ASP A 8 -10.96 -6.09 10.47
N THR A 9 -10.03 -5.47 9.75
CA THR A 9 -9.67 -5.85 8.36
C THR A 9 -8.42 -6.71 8.27
N ALA A 10 -7.78 -7.00 9.41
CA ALA A 10 -6.64 -7.91 9.45
C ALA A 10 -7.05 -9.31 8.97
N ARG A 11 -6.30 -9.84 8.01
CA ARG A 11 -6.53 -11.16 7.40
C ARG A 11 -5.81 -12.27 8.14
N GLN A 12 -4.69 -11.94 8.78
CA GLN A 12 -3.81 -12.86 9.48
C GLN A 12 -3.60 -12.35 10.91
N LYS A 13 -3.28 -13.27 11.82
CA LYS A 13 -3.00 -12.91 13.23
C LYS A 13 -1.77 -12.02 13.33
N GLU A 14 -0.73 -12.30 12.57
CA GLU A 14 0.51 -11.54 12.52
C GLU A 14 0.25 -10.10 12.05
N GLN A 15 -0.61 -9.93 11.03
CA GLN A 15 -1.02 -8.62 10.56
C GLN A 15 -1.73 -7.83 11.66
N LEU A 16 -2.66 -8.47 12.39
CA LEU A 16 -3.39 -7.82 13.48
C LEU A 16 -2.45 -7.33 14.58
N GLU A 17 -1.49 -8.15 15.00
CA GLU A 17 -0.53 -7.77 16.03
C GLU A 17 0.39 -6.64 15.58
N GLN A 18 0.85 -6.67 14.32
CA GLN A 18 1.63 -5.58 13.74
C GLN A 18 0.82 -4.27 13.70
N MET A 19 -0.44 -4.31 13.25
CA MET A 19 -1.30 -3.12 13.20
C MET A 19 -1.57 -2.53 14.59
N LYS A 20 -1.72 -3.37 15.63
CA LYS A 20 -1.85 -2.90 17.01
C LYS A 20 -0.59 -2.18 17.49
N ASP A 21 0.58 -2.75 17.21
CA ASP A 21 1.86 -2.15 17.57
C ASP A 21 2.08 -0.81 16.86
N LEU A 22 1.88 -0.77 15.54
CA LEU A 22 1.96 0.45 14.73
C LEU A 22 1.02 1.54 15.23
N ALA A 23 -0.24 1.18 15.54
CA ALA A 23 -1.22 2.10 16.13
C ALA A 23 -0.78 2.63 17.49
N ALA A 24 -0.21 1.77 18.35
CA ALA A 24 0.28 2.16 19.67
C ALA A 24 1.49 3.11 19.57
N ARG A 25 2.35 2.93 18.56
CA ARG A 25 3.50 3.80 18.28
C ARG A 25 3.14 5.07 17.50
N GLY A 26 1.95 5.14 16.91
CA GLY A 26 1.57 6.24 16.02
C GLY A 26 2.35 6.25 14.71
N VAL A 27 2.77 5.09 14.22
CA VAL A 27 3.61 4.92 13.02
C VAL A 27 2.77 4.46 11.84
N CYS A 28 2.92 5.12 10.69
CA CYS A 28 2.37 4.66 9.43
C CYS A 28 3.39 3.76 8.71
N ALA A 29 3.04 2.49 8.53
CA ALA A 29 3.89 1.52 7.80
C ALA A 29 4.04 1.87 6.31
N PHE A 30 3.17 2.71 5.75
CA PHE A 30 3.22 3.13 4.36
C PHE A 30 4.00 4.42 4.13
N CYS A 31 4.41 5.13 5.18
CA CYS A 31 5.33 6.26 5.01
C CYS A 31 6.71 5.75 4.60
N TRP A 32 7.34 6.44 3.66
CA TRP A 32 8.63 6.07 3.08
C TRP A 32 9.70 5.77 4.13
N GLU A 33 9.81 6.60 5.16
CA GLU A 33 10.82 6.46 6.20
C GLU A 33 10.67 5.19 7.06
N ASN A 34 9.48 4.58 7.06
CA ASN A 34 9.18 3.37 7.83
C ASN A 34 9.07 2.12 6.96
N PHE A 35 9.05 2.26 5.63
CA PHE A 35 8.69 1.17 4.73
C PHE A 35 9.62 -0.05 4.90
N ASP A 36 10.93 0.16 4.89
CA ASP A 36 11.91 -0.93 5.05
C ASP A 36 11.88 -1.59 6.44
N ALA A 37 11.43 -0.85 7.47
CA ALA A 37 11.37 -1.36 8.84
C ALA A 37 10.08 -2.13 9.13
N GLU A 38 8.99 -1.79 8.45
CA GLU A 38 7.64 -2.29 8.74
C GLU A 38 7.09 -3.25 7.67
N HIS A 39 7.83 -3.53 6.58
CA HIS A 39 7.45 -4.52 5.56
C HIS A 39 8.48 -5.64 5.43
N ARG A 40 8.02 -6.86 5.18
CA ARG A 40 8.91 -8.02 4.96
C ARG A 40 9.30 -8.16 3.51
N GLU A 41 8.38 -7.85 2.60
CA GLU A 41 8.64 -7.87 1.17
C GLU A 41 9.47 -6.65 0.74
N PRO A 42 10.51 -6.85 -0.09
CA PRO A 42 11.38 -5.76 -0.51
C PRO A 42 10.66 -4.81 -1.48
N ILE A 43 11.25 -3.64 -1.67
CA ILE A 43 10.89 -2.75 -2.77
C ILE A 43 11.36 -3.38 -4.09
N GLU A 44 10.40 -3.70 -4.96
CA GLU A 44 10.61 -4.37 -6.25
C GLU A 44 10.78 -3.37 -7.40
N LEU A 45 10.14 -2.20 -7.28
CA LEU A 45 10.26 -1.08 -8.21
C LEU A 45 10.09 0.23 -7.44
N LYS A 46 10.88 1.23 -7.83
CA LYS A 46 10.82 2.57 -7.28
C LYS A 46 10.92 3.58 -8.41
N THR A 47 10.04 4.58 -8.39
CA THR A 47 10.08 5.76 -9.26
C THR A 47 10.36 7.00 -8.40
N ASP A 48 10.25 8.18 -9.00
CA ASP A 48 10.43 9.44 -8.27
C ASP A 48 9.35 9.64 -7.20
N HIS A 49 8.11 9.14 -7.42
CA HIS A 49 6.98 9.35 -6.52
C HIS A 49 6.34 8.07 -5.96
N TRP A 50 6.68 6.87 -6.46
CA TRP A 50 6.03 5.63 -6.05
C TRP A 50 7.01 4.53 -5.65
N ILE A 51 6.52 3.67 -4.77
CA ILE A 51 7.16 2.42 -4.36
C ILE A 51 6.21 1.29 -4.72
N VAL A 52 6.78 0.21 -5.22
CA VAL A 52 6.09 -1.04 -5.48
C VAL A 52 6.73 -2.14 -4.66
N SER A 53 5.92 -2.83 -3.85
CA SER A 53 6.31 -4.06 -3.17
C SER A 53 5.21 -5.11 -3.33
N LYS A 54 5.53 -6.36 -3.02
CA LYS A 54 4.50 -7.37 -2.79
C LYS A 54 3.76 -7.05 -1.49
N ASN A 55 2.47 -7.35 -1.46
CA ASN A 55 1.67 -7.25 -0.26
C ASN A 55 2.10 -8.35 0.72
N ASP A 56 2.63 -7.97 1.87
CA ASP A 56 2.97 -8.85 3.00
C ASP A 56 1.83 -9.80 3.40
N TYR A 57 0.58 -9.37 3.19
CA TYR A 57 -0.62 -10.12 3.53
C TYR A 57 -1.55 -10.18 2.30
N PRO A 58 -1.19 -10.95 1.25
CA PRO A 58 -1.92 -10.95 -0.02
C PRO A 58 -3.34 -11.50 0.15
N TYR A 59 -4.19 -11.33 -0.88
CA TYR A 59 -5.53 -11.89 -0.85
C TYR A 59 -5.47 -13.36 -1.26
N ASP A 60 -6.37 -14.17 -0.71
CA ASP A 60 -6.50 -15.55 -1.14
C ASP A 60 -6.75 -15.64 -2.64
N ASN A 61 -6.15 -16.65 -3.27
CA ASN A 61 -6.25 -16.89 -4.71
C ASN A 61 -5.65 -15.80 -5.61
N THR A 62 -4.77 -14.94 -5.09
CA THR A 62 -3.95 -14.04 -5.91
C THR A 62 -2.60 -14.68 -6.24
N LYS A 63 -2.19 -14.64 -7.52
CA LYS A 63 -0.85 -15.08 -7.94
C LYS A 63 0.21 -14.02 -7.67
N LEU A 64 -0.17 -12.76 -7.79
CA LEU A 64 0.65 -11.59 -7.54
C LEU A 64 -0.26 -10.49 -6.99
N HIS A 65 0.03 -10.01 -5.78
CA HIS A 65 -0.66 -8.90 -5.16
C HIS A 65 0.39 -7.85 -4.80
N LEU A 66 0.41 -6.76 -5.57
CA LEU A 66 1.33 -5.66 -5.38
C LEU A 66 0.63 -4.51 -4.66
N LEU A 67 1.41 -3.77 -3.86
CA LEU A 67 1.04 -2.48 -3.34
C LEU A 67 1.79 -1.41 -4.11
N LEU A 68 1.08 -0.42 -4.62
CA LEU A 68 1.63 0.81 -5.16
C LEU A 68 1.41 1.87 -4.10
N VAL A 69 2.49 2.35 -3.49
CA VAL A 69 2.43 3.28 -2.36
C VAL A 69 3.11 4.58 -2.77
N PRO A 70 2.41 5.73 -2.72
CA PRO A 70 3.05 7.01 -2.99
C PRO A 70 4.05 7.33 -1.89
N GLN A 71 5.17 7.97 -2.24
CA GLN A 71 6.14 8.45 -1.26
C GLN A 71 5.60 9.63 -0.43
N GLU A 72 4.52 10.27 -0.87
CA GLU A 72 3.79 11.31 -0.15
C GLU A 72 2.70 10.69 0.75
N HIS A 73 2.60 11.13 2.01
CA HIS A 73 1.52 10.68 2.92
C HIS A 73 0.21 11.41 2.59
N VAL A 74 -0.69 10.73 1.87
CA VAL A 74 -1.99 11.26 1.44
C VAL A 74 -3.11 10.22 1.62
N ALA A 75 -4.34 10.68 1.81
CA ALA A 75 -5.51 9.82 1.98
C ALA A 75 -6.33 9.65 0.69
N THR A 76 -6.18 10.57 -0.26
CA THR A 76 -6.95 10.60 -1.51
C THR A 76 -6.07 10.88 -2.72
N PHE A 77 -6.48 10.40 -3.89
CA PHE A 77 -5.75 10.64 -5.15
C PHE A 77 -5.71 12.13 -5.54
N SER A 78 -6.68 12.93 -5.05
CA SER A 78 -6.74 14.38 -5.26
C SER A 78 -5.68 15.15 -4.46
N GLU A 79 -5.17 14.57 -3.37
CA GLU A 79 -4.13 15.17 -2.54
C GLU A 79 -2.71 14.98 -3.11
N LEU A 80 -2.53 14.03 -4.02
CA LEU A 80 -1.25 13.81 -4.70
C LEU A 80 -0.79 15.07 -5.44
N SER A 81 0.53 15.26 -5.53
CA SER A 81 1.10 16.21 -6.48
C SER A 81 0.75 15.82 -7.93
N GLU A 82 0.79 16.80 -8.85
CA GLU A 82 0.57 16.52 -10.27
C GLU A 82 1.62 15.54 -10.83
N ALA A 83 2.87 15.69 -10.39
CA ALA A 83 3.96 14.81 -10.76
C ALA A 83 3.72 13.38 -10.26
N ALA A 84 3.30 13.19 -9.00
CA ALA A 84 2.96 11.88 -8.48
C ALA A 84 1.78 11.24 -9.21
N ARG A 85 0.76 12.01 -9.60
CA ARG A 85 -0.35 11.48 -10.43
C ARG A 85 0.10 11.03 -11.80
N HIS A 86 1.01 11.77 -12.45
CA HIS A 86 1.57 11.37 -13.74
C HIS A 86 2.40 10.08 -13.60
N ASP A 87 3.32 10.08 -12.64
CA ASP A 87 4.24 8.96 -12.36
C ASP A 87 3.51 7.67 -11.96
N PHE A 88 2.27 7.76 -11.47
CA PHE A 88 1.44 6.57 -11.23
C PHE A 88 1.26 5.72 -12.50
N THR A 89 1.01 6.37 -13.65
CA THR A 89 0.84 5.64 -14.90
C THR A 89 2.14 4.99 -15.39
N ASP A 90 3.27 5.69 -15.24
CA ASP A 90 4.59 5.13 -15.54
C ASP A 90 4.94 3.96 -14.62
N THR A 91 4.56 4.05 -13.34
CA THR A 91 4.70 2.97 -12.35
C THR A 91 3.90 1.73 -12.77
N VAL A 92 2.64 1.89 -13.16
CA VAL A 92 1.80 0.77 -13.64
C VAL A 92 2.41 0.13 -14.89
N VAL A 93 2.88 0.92 -15.85
CA VAL A 93 3.57 0.40 -17.05
C VAL A 93 4.87 -0.33 -16.69
N GLY A 94 5.62 0.16 -15.71
CA GLY A 94 6.80 -0.51 -15.17
C GLY A 94 6.48 -1.89 -14.60
N VAL A 95 5.42 -1.98 -13.79
CA VAL A 95 4.90 -3.23 -13.24
C VAL A 95 4.46 -4.20 -14.34
N GLU A 96 3.70 -3.74 -15.33
CA GLU A 96 3.28 -4.60 -16.45
C GLU A 96 4.48 -5.27 -17.14
N LYS A 97 5.53 -4.48 -17.42
CA LYS A 97 6.72 -4.96 -18.11
C LYS A 97 7.57 -5.89 -17.24
N GLN A 98 7.76 -5.55 -15.97
CA GLN A 98 8.60 -6.32 -15.04
C GLN A 98 8.05 -7.73 -14.80
N TRP A 99 6.73 -7.91 -14.77
CA TRP A 99 6.08 -9.21 -14.56
C TRP A 99 5.41 -9.81 -15.80
N ASP A 100 5.61 -9.21 -16.99
CA ASP A 100 4.97 -9.60 -18.26
C ASP A 100 3.44 -9.79 -18.13
N LEU A 101 2.77 -8.88 -17.42
CA LEU A 101 1.36 -9.01 -17.08
C LEU A 101 0.49 -8.88 -18.33
N LYS A 102 -0.37 -9.89 -18.57
CA LYS A 102 -1.39 -9.87 -19.64
C LYS A 102 -2.79 -9.54 -19.13
N HIS A 103 -3.04 -9.82 -17.86
CA HIS A 103 -4.33 -9.63 -17.20
C HIS A 103 -4.09 -9.21 -15.75
N TYR A 104 -4.64 -8.07 -15.34
CA TYR A 104 -4.52 -7.55 -13.98
C TYR A 104 -5.67 -6.57 -13.69
N ALA A 105 -5.80 -6.18 -12.42
CA ALA A 105 -6.70 -5.11 -12.00
C ALA A 105 -5.94 -4.13 -11.11
N VAL A 106 -6.24 -2.85 -11.25
CA VAL A 106 -5.75 -1.78 -10.37
C VAL A 106 -6.96 -1.19 -9.67
N GLY A 107 -6.88 -1.07 -8.36
CA GLY A 107 -7.96 -0.55 -7.54
C GLY A 107 -7.44 0.16 -6.30
N MET A 108 -8.21 1.13 -5.82
CA MET A 108 -7.93 1.89 -4.62
C MET A 108 -9.20 1.98 -3.78
N ARG A 109 -9.02 1.98 -2.46
CA ARG A 109 -10.07 2.28 -1.47
C ARG A 109 -9.67 3.57 -0.80
N SER A 110 -10.59 4.53 -0.70
CA SER A 110 -10.31 5.85 -0.13
C SER A 110 -11.50 6.34 0.69
N GLY A 111 -11.22 7.15 1.71
CA GLY A 111 -12.18 7.57 2.73
C GLY A 111 -12.16 6.66 3.95
N ASP A 112 -13.27 6.66 4.71
CA ASP A 112 -13.34 5.93 5.97
C ASP A 112 -13.19 4.41 5.77
N MET A 113 -12.09 3.87 6.28
CA MET A 113 -11.73 2.46 6.21
C MET A 113 -12.80 1.51 6.77
N ARG A 114 -13.69 1.97 7.65
CA ARG A 114 -14.82 1.20 8.18
C ARG A 114 -15.90 0.92 7.14
N HIS A 115 -15.93 1.70 6.06
CA HIS A 115 -16.90 1.56 4.97
C HIS A 115 -16.28 0.98 3.69
N THR A 116 -14.96 0.99 3.55
CA THR A 116 -14.27 0.56 2.33
C THR A 116 -13.53 -0.77 2.49
N GLY A 117 -13.33 -1.23 3.72
CA GLY A 117 -12.45 -2.37 4.02
C GLY A 117 -10.97 -2.03 3.82
N GLY A 118 -10.60 -0.74 3.93
CA GLY A 118 -9.21 -0.30 4.01
C GLY A 118 -8.57 -0.69 5.35
N THR A 119 -7.24 -0.84 5.36
CA THR A 119 -6.49 -1.25 6.55
C THR A 119 -5.96 -0.05 7.35
N ALA A 120 -5.58 1.02 6.66
CA ALA A 120 -5.03 2.27 7.19
C ALA A 120 -5.52 3.44 6.34
#